data_AF-A0A497IBS2-F1
#
_entry.id   AF-A0A497IBS2-F1
#
_cell.length_a   1.000
_cell.length_b   1.000
_cell.length_c   1.000
_cell.angle_alpha   90.00
_cell.angle_beta   90.00
_cell.angle_gamma   90.00
#
_symmetry.space_group_name_H-M   'P 1'
#
loop_
_entity.id
_entity.type
_entity.pdbx_description
1 polymer ?
#
loop_
_entity_poly.entity_id
_entity_poly.type
_entity_poly.pdbx_seq_one_letter_code
_entity_poly.pdbx_strand_id
1 'polypeptide(L)' 'MNILGISCYYHDSAACLISDGKLVAAAQEERFTRKKHDPSFPHKAIEYCL' A
#
# COMPACT_ATOMS: atom_id res chain seq x y z
N MET A 1 18.20 -4.88 0.55
CA MET A 1 17.11 -5.47 1.36
C MET A 1 15.81 -4.76 1.02
N ASN A 2 14.79 -5.51 0.60
CA ASN A 2 13.49 -4.95 0.24
C ASN A 2 12.45 -5.36 1.28
N ILE A 3 11.66 -4.40 1.77
CA ILE A 3 10.60 -4.60 2.76
C ILE A 3 9.30 -4.05 2.18
N LEU A 4 8.27 -4.90 2.09
CA LEU A 4 6.92 -4.50 1.74
C LEU A 4 6.12 -4.26 3.03
N GLY A 5 5.77 -3.00 3.29
CA GLY A 5 4.87 -2.63 4.37
C GLY A 5 3.41 -2.72 3.91
N ILE A 6 2.54 -3.26 4.76
CA ILE A 6 1.11 -3.44 4.47
C ILE A 6 0.29 -2.92 5.66
N SER A 7 -0.75 -2.14 5.36
CA SER A 7 -1.81 -1.74 6.30
C SER A 7 -3.17 -2.15 5.70
N CYS A 8 -4.00 -2.89 6.45
CA CYS A 8 -5.34 -3.32 6.01
C CYS A 8 -6.23 -3.84 7.15
N TYR A 9 -7.50 -4.09 6.85
CA TYR A 9 -8.54 -4.66 7.75
C TYR A 9 -8.98 -3.81 8.94
N TYR A 10 -8.63 -2.52 8.95
CA TYR A 10 -9.14 -1.56 9.94
C TYR A 10 -9.64 -0.30 9.24
N HIS A 11 -8.72 0.54 8.75
CA HIS A 11 -9.00 1.74 7.97
C HIS A 11 -7.93 1.92 6.89
N ASP A 12 -8.27 2.66 5.83
CA ASP A 12 -7.39 3.12 4.74
C ASP A 12 -6.26 2.14 4.39
N SER A 13 -6.61 1.06 3.69
CA SER A 13 -5.60 0.09 3.29
C SER A 13 -4.56 0.72 2.35
N ALA A 14 -3.32 0.28 2.51
CA ALA A 14 -2.16 0.87 1.84
C ALA A 14 -0.98 -0.10 1.78
N ALA A 15 -0.03 0.18 0.89
CA ALA A 15 1.24 -0.51 0.82
C ALA A 15 2.39 0.48 0.64
N CYS A 16 3.59 0.08 1.07
CA CYS A 16 4.84 0.80 0.79
C CYS A 16 6.01 -0.17 0.51
N LEU A 17 6.96 0.28 -0.29
CA LEU A 17 8.23 -0.41 -0.53
C LEU A 17 9.37 0.40 0.07
N ILE A 18 10.10 -0.23 1.00
CA ILE A 18 11.40 0.25 1.48
C ILE A 18 12.50 -0.58 0.81
N SER A 19 13.47 0.08 0.19
CA SER A 19 14.67 -0.55 -0.37
C SER A 19 15.91 0.07 0.27
N ASP A 20 16.74 -0.77 0.90
CA ASP A 20 17.97 -0.36 1.59
C ASP A 20 17.77 0.82 2.57
N GLY A 21 16.68 0.74 3.34
CA GLY A 21 16.33 1.74 4.34
C GLY A 21 15.69 3.02 3.78
N LYS A 22 15.45 3.09 2.46
CA LYS A 22 14.82 4.24 1.79
C LYS A 22 13.42 3.92 1.30
N LEU A 23 12.50 4.86 1.47
CA LEU A 23 11.17 4.79 0.88
C LEU A 23 11.25 4.96 -0.65
N VAL A 24 10.80 3.95 -1.38
CA VAL A 24 10.78 3.95 -2.86
C VAL A 24 9.38 4.27 -3.38
N ALA A 25 8.37 3.65 -2.80
CA ALA A 25 6.97 3.83 -3.18
C ALA A 25 6.04 3.70 -1.97
N ALA A 26 4.94 4.42 -1.99
CA ALA A 26 3.83 4.25 -1.05
C ALA A 26 2.53 4.68 -1.73
N ALA A 27 1.46 3.92 -1.52
CA ALA A 27 0.15 4.27 -2.05
C ALA A 27 -0.99 3.74 -1.16
N GLN A 28 -2.11 4.48 -1.17
CA GLN A 28 -3.35 4.06 -0.55
C GLN A 28 -4.25 3.37 -1.58
N GLU A 29 -4.88 2.26 -1.21
CA GLU A 29 -5.74 1.44 -2.08
C GLU A 29 -6.93 2.24 -2.61
N GLU A 30 -7.49 3.15 -1.80
CA GLU A 30 -8.62 4.00 -2.18
C GLU A 30 -8.36 4.86 -3.43
N ARG A 31 -7.09 5.19 -3.72
CA ARG A 31 -6.73 5.95 -4.93
C ARG A 31 -7.02 5.15 -6.19
N PHE A 32 -6.91 3.83 -6.12
CA PHE A 32 -7.12 2.89 -7.22
C PHE A 32 -8.51 2.24 -7.22
N THR A 33 -9.09 1.95 -6.06
CA THR A 33 -10.43 1.35 -5.98
C THR A 33 -11.53 2.38 -6.08
N ARG A 34 -11.21 3.66 -5.82
CA ARG A 34 -12.16 4.78 -5.75
C ARG A 34 -13.22 4.59 -4.67
N LYS A 35 -12.98 3.69 -3.72
CA LYS A 35 -13.78 3.49 -2.53
C LYS A 35 -13.09 4.23 -1.39
N LYS A 36 -13.71 5.30 -0.91
CA LYS A 36 -13.16 6.09 0.19
C LYS A 36 -13.00 5.20 1.43
N HIS A 37 -11.83 5.27 2.04
CA HIS A 37 -11.42 4.48 3.20
C HIS A 37 -11.48 2.96 3.00
N ASP A 38 -11.12 2.48 1.81
CA ASP A 38 -11.14 1.05 1.49
C ASP A 38 -10.33 0.23 2.50
N PRO A 39 -10.94 -0.62 3.35
CA PRO A 39 -10.24 -1.39 4.37
C PRO A 39 -9.78 -2.76 3.86
N SER A 40 -10.05 -3.08 2.58
CA SER A 40 -9.75 -4.38 1.97
C SER A 40 -8.24 -4.65 1.94
N PHE A 41 -7.84 -5.84 1.51
CA PHE A 41 -6.43 -6.11 1.25
C PHE A 41 -5.92 -5.22 0.08
N PRO A 42 -4.75 -4.56 0.19
CA PRO A 42 -4.35 -3.49 -0.71
C PRO A 42 -3.66 -4.02 -1.97
N HIS A 43 -4.40 -4.80 -2.77
CA HIS A 43 -3.86 -5.47 -3.96
C HIS A 43 -3.25 -4.48 -4.96
N LYS A 44 -3.95 -3.38 -5.25
CA LYS A 44 -3.51 -2.42 -6.28
C LYS A 44 -2.38 -1.54 -5.78
N ALA A 45 -2.38 -1.19 -4.49
CA ALA A 45 -1.27 -0.45 -3.89
C ALA A 45 0.01 -1.30 -3.82
N ILE A 46 -0.10 -2.61 -3.56
CA ILE A 46 1.05 -3.53 -3.65
C ILE A 46 1.59 -3.57 -5.08
N GLU A 47 0.71 -3.76 -6.07
CA GLU A 47 1.08 -3.78 -7.49
C GLU A 47 1.78 -2.48 -7.94
N TYR A 48 1.33 -1.34 -7.44
CA TYR A 48 1.98 -0.05 -7.70
C TYR A 48 3.37 0.09 -7.05
N CYS A 49 3.59 -0.53 -5.89
CA CYS A 49 4.84 -0.39 -5.14
C CYS A 49 5.97 -1.30 -5.63
N LEU A 50 5.66 -2.36 -6.37
CA LEU A 50 6.60 -3.36 -6.88
C LEU A 50 7.01 -3.03 -8.33
#